data_AF-A0A286GWI8-F1
#
_entry.id   AF-A0A286GWI8-F1
#
_cell.length_a   1.000
_cell.length_b   1.000
_cell.length_c   1.000
_cell.angle_alpha   90.00
_cell.angle_beta   90.00
_cell.angle_gamma   90.00
#
_symmetry.space_group_name_H-M   'P 1'
#
loop_
_entity.id
_entity.type
_entity.pdbx_description
1 polymer ?
#
loop_
_entity_poly.entity_id
_entity_poly.type
_entity_poly.pdbx_seq_one_letter_code
_entity_poly.pdbx_strand_id
1 'polypeptide(L)'
;MSDASDHSVSTKLEKEDVSQGRFRSTIEFPYNDLETSIQIANILFNRFGSKASSDQVAGQLGQVASSGTFRLKLSAARMFGLVEVQRGEVELTQLGQRIVDPSTELAARAEAFLSVPLYREIHERYQGRLLPEAGGLENAMASLGVSPKQKDKARQAFERSALQAGFFAHGKNKLVRPHVQHLNELNERTVRDDEEEATSESDELVQPAPVSSKASGGIEQLHPFVQGLLQTLPSPESQWPLEKRVKWLQTAANIFSLIYPDDGSASIRVTLDE
;
A
#
# COMPACT_ATOMS: atom_id res chain seq x y z
N MET A 1 50.69 59.35 -27.70
CA MET A 1 49.51 58.86 -28.45
C MET A 1 49.54 57.34 -28.32
N SER A 2 48.96 56.84 -27.23
CA SER A 2 47.62 56.22 -27.18
C SER A 2 47.74 54.75 -27.58
N ASP A 3 48.19 53.89 -26.66
CA ASP A 3 47.41 53.26 -25.57
C ASP A 3 46.40 52.23 -26.12
N ALA A 4 46.74 50.97 -25.90
CA ALA A 4 45.96 49.80 -26.24
C ALA A 4 45.65 49.08 -24.93
N SER A 5 44.37 49.03 -24.56
CA SER A 5 43.88 48.12 -23.52
C SER A 5 42.41 47.83 -23.77
N ASP A 6 42.20 46.61 -24.28
CA ASP A 6 41.30 45.61 -23.72
C ASP A 6 40.00 46.14 -23.07
N HIS A 7 38.88 45.97 -23.78
CA HIS A 7 37.55 45.98 -23.17
C HIS A 7 36.83 44.69 -23.57
N SER A 8 36.92 43.73 -22.64
CA SER A 8 36.12 42.53 -22.58
C SER A 8 34.62 42.86 -22.55
N VAL A 9 33.89 42.37 -23.55
CA VAL A 9 32.43 42.45 -23.64
C VAL A 9 31.81 41.55 -22.56
N SER A 10 31.30 42.16 -21.49
CA SER A 10 30.44 41.47 -20.51
C SER A 10 28.98 41.67 -20.90
N THR A 11 28.43 40.71 -21.65
CA THR A 11 26.99 40.62 -21.93
C THR A 11 26.28 40.13 -20.67
N LYS A 12 25.68 41.06 -19.92
CA LYS A 12 24.85 40.79 -18.75
C LYS A 12 23.49 40.27 -19.23
N LEU A 13 23.33 38.95 -19.27
CA LEU A 13 22.02 38.30 -19.41
C LEU A 13 21.26 38.46 -18.08
N GLU A 14 20.30 39.39 -18.07
CA GLU A 14 19.27 39.45 -17.04
C GLU A 14 18.41 38.19 -17.14
N LYS A 15 18.52 37.31 -16.15
CA LYS A 15 17.55 36.24 -15.92
C LYS A 15 16.37 36.85 -15.18
N GLU A 16 15.26 37.02 -15.90
CA GLU A 16 13.95 37.21 -15.28
C GLU A 16 13.64 35.99 -14.40
N ASP A 17 13.65 36.23 -13.08
CA ASP A 17 13.19 35.29 -12.07
C ASP A 17 11.66 35.23 -12.14
N VAL A 18 11.14 34.40 -13.06
CA VAL A 18 9.73 34.00 -13.06
C VAL A 18 9.54 33.14 -11.82
N SER A 19 9.10 33.77 -10.74
CA SER A 19 8.76 33.12 -9.48
C SER A 19 7.79 31.97 -9.75
N GLN A 20 8.32 30.76 -9.73
CA GLN A 20 7.57 29.50 -9.84
C GLN A 20 6.62 29.42 -8.64
N GLY A 21 5.40 29.92 -8.80
CA GLY A 21 4.33 29.77 -7.83
C GLY A 21 4.23 28.30 -7.45
N ARG A 22 4.33 27.99 -6.15
CA ARG A 22 4.19 26.61 -5.64
C ARG A 22 2.85 26.09 -6.14
N PHE A 23 2.85 25.19 -7.13
CA PHE A 23 1.68 24.44 -7.56
C PHE A 23 1.19 23.60 -6.37
N ARG A 24 0.34 24.20 -5.53
CA ARG A 24 -0.31 23.56 -4.40
C ARG A 24 -1.60 22.92 -4.90
N SER A 25 -1.88 21.73 -4.41
CA SER A 25 -3.15 21.06 -4.67
C SER A 25 -4.30 21.89 -4.09
N THR A 26 -5.41 21.99 -4.83
CA THR A 26 -6.63 22.69 -4.43
C THR A 26 -7.65 21.77 -3.76
N ILE A 27 -7.50 20.46 -3.94
CA ILE A 27 -8.25 19.42 -3.22
C ILE A 27 -7.36 18.77 -2.15
N GLU A 28 -7.93 18.51 -0.98
CA GLU A 28 -7.23 17.86 0.12
C GLU A 28 -7.11 16.34 -0.12
N PHE A 29 -5.92 15.82 0.18
CA PHE A 29 -5.63 14.38 0.19
C PHE A 29 -4.45 14.08 1.14
N PRO A 30 -4.40 12.88 1.73
CA PRO A 30 -3.33 12.50 2.64
C PRO A 30 -2.07 12.07 1.88
N TYR A 31 -0.90 12.36 2.45
CA TYR A 31 0.41 11.92 1.93
C TYR A 31 0.84 10.55 2.45
N ASN A 32 0.14 10.03 3.46
CA ASN A 32 0.32 8.68 3.98
C ASN A 32 -0.98 7.91 3.78
N ASP A 33 -0.89 6.58 3.79
CA ASP A 33 -2.05 5.71 3.62
C ASP A 33 -2.89 5.59 4.91
N LEU A 34 -4.02 4.89 4.78
CA LEU A 34 -4.97 4.65 5.86
C LEU A 34 -4.33 3.87 7.01
N GLU A 35 -3.53 2.84 6.73
CA GLU A 35 -2.88 2.02 7.77
C GLU A 35 -1.89 2.82 8.62
N THR A 36 -1.08 3.68 8.00
CA THR A 36 -0.21 4.61 8.73
C THR A 36 -1.00 5.54 9.66
N SER A 37 -2.22 5.88 9.26
CA SER A 37 -3.12 6.73 10.03
C SER A 37 -3.81 5.96 11.17
N ILE A 38 -4.19 4.70 10.95
CA ILE A 38 -4.72 3.79 11.97
C ILE A 38 -3.69 3.54 13.07
N GLN A 39 -2.38 3.54 12.78
CA GLN A 39 -1.34 3.45 13.82
C GLN A 39 -1.47 4.57 14.88
N ILE A 40 -1.79 5.81 14.47
CA ILE A 40 -2.01 6.91 15.42
C ILE A 40 -3.24 6.63 16.28
N ALA A 41 -4.33 6.16 15.68
CA ALA A 41 -5.54 5.82 16.42
C ALA A 41 -5.30 4.69 17.44
N ASN A 42 -4.58 3.65 17.03
CA ASN A 42 -4.16 2.54 17.89
C ASN A 42 -3.28 3.00 19.06
N ILE A 43 -2.36 3.94 18.83
CA ILE A 43 -1.53 4.51 19.90
C ILE A 43 -2.40 5.23 20.93
N LEU A 44 -3.33 6.09 20.47
CA LEU A 44 -4.23 6.82 21.36
C LEU A 44 -5.06 5.86 22.20
N PHE A 45 -5.70 4.87 21.56
CA PHE A 45 -6.54 3.89 22.24
C PHE A 45 -5.75 3.05 23.25
N ASN A 46 -4.66 2.42 22.82
CA ASN A 46 -3.93 1.43 23.62
C ASN A 46 -2.99 2.03 24.69
N ARG A 47 -2.66 3.32 24.62
CA ARG A 47 -1.73 3.97 25.56
C ARG A 47 -2.35 5.08 26.38
N PHE A 48 -3.39 5.75 25.85
CA PHE A 48 -3.94 6.97 26.43
C PHE A 48 -5.47 6.96 26.53
N GLY A 49 -6.14 5.85 26.14
CA GLY A 49 -7.59 5.70 26.13
C GLY A 49 -8.27 6.40 24.97
N SER A 50 -8.11 7.72 24.85
CA SER A 50 -8.73 8.49 23.75
C SER A 50 -7.98 9.76 23.35
N LYS A 51 -7.11 10.30 24.21
CA LYS A 51 -6.55 11.63 24.05
C LYS A 51 -5.15 11.75 24.62
N ALA A 52 -4.25 12.43 23.92
CA ALA A 52 -2.88 12.67 24.35
C ALA A 52 -2.31 13.94 23.72
N SER A 53 -1.21 14.46 24.26
CA SER A 53 -0.47 15.55 23.61
C SER A 53 0.21 15.06 22.33
N SER A 54 0.44 15.97 21.38
CA SER A 54 1.18 15.64 20.14
C SER A 54 2.58 15.05 20.43
N ASP A 55 3.25 15.53 21.49
CA ASP A 55 4.55 15.01 21.93
C ASP A 55 4.47 13.58 22.47
N GLN A 56 3.41 13.25 23.22
CA GLN A 56 3.18 11.90 23.73
C GLN A 56 2.95 10.90 22.58
N VAL A 57 2.12 11.27 21.60
CA VAL A 57 1.88 10.44 20.42
C VAL A 57 3.14 10.28 19.58
N ALA A 58 3.88 11.37 19.34
CA ALA A 58 5.13 11.34 18.60
C ALA A 58 6.19 10.46 19.30
N GLY A 59 6.29 10.54 20.62
CA GLY A 59 7.19 9.72 21.43
C GLY A 59 6.95 8.22 21.28
N GLN A 60 5.68 7.79 21.21
CA GLN A 60 5.33 6.38 20.96
C GLN A 60 5.75 5.89 19.56
N LEU A 61 5.89 6.81 18.60
CA LEU A 61 6.39 6.52 17.25
C LEU A 61 7.93 6.66 17.14
N GLY A 62 8.63 6.98 18.23
CA GLY A 62 10.06 7.31 18.19
C GLY A 62 10.36 8.58 17.37
N GLN A 63 9.40 9.51 17.31
CA GLN A 63 9.48 10.75 16.53
C GLN A 63 9.36 11.98 17.43
N VAL A 64 9.72 13.14 16.88
CA VAL A 64 9.51 14.44 17.52
C VAL A 64 8.27 15.10 16.92
N ALA A 65 7.41 15.71 17.74
CA ALA A 65 6.17 16.33 17.26
C ALA A 65 6.39 17.48 16.26
N SER A 66 7.55 18.13 16.34
CA SER A 66 7.96 19.18 15.39
C SER A 66 8.44 18.63 14.03
N SER A 67 8.71 17.32 13.93
CA SER A 67 9.21 16.71 12.70
C SER A 67 8.19 16.72 11.57
N GLY A 68 8.66 16.91 10.33
CA GLY A 68 7.80 16.90 9.15
C GLY A 68 7.09 15.55 8.96
N THR A 69 7.78 14.44 9.23
CA THR A 69 7.23 13.08 9.13
C THR A 69 6.04 12.89 10.07
N PHE A 70 6.18 13.24 11.35
CA PHE A 70 5.08 13.12 12.30
C PHE A 70 3.89 14.00 11.89
N ARG A 71 4.15 15.26 11.51
CA ARG A 71 3.12 16.19 11.06
C ARG A 71 2.36 15.67 9.83
N LEU A 72 3.03 15.00 8.90
CA LEU A 72 2.39 14.38 7.74
C LEU A 72 1.52 13.17 8.13
N LYS A 73 1.95 12.34 9.09
CA LYS A 73 1.13 11.23 9.61
C LYS A 73 -0.09 11.75 10.36
N LEU A 74 0.10 12.73 11.23
CA LEU A 74 -0.99 13.36 11.99
C LEU A 74 -2.00 14.07 11.07
N SER A 75 -1.50 14.76 10.03
CA SER A 75 -2.37 15.36 9.01
C SER A 75 -3.16 14.31 8.23
N ALA A 76 -2.56 13.16 7.90
CA ALA A 76 -3.26 12.08 7.22
C ALA A 76 -4.36 11.49 8.12
N ALA A 77 -4.06 11.20 9.39
CA ALA A 77 -5.06 10.70 10.35
C ALA A 77 -6.24 11.66 10.53
N ARG A 78 -6.00 12.98 10.51
CA ARG A 78 -7.08 13.98 10.50
C ARG A 78 -7.90 13.94 9.21
N MET A 79 -7.25 13.84 8.05
CA MET A 79 -7.96 13.77 6.74
C MET A 79 -8.81 12.50 6.59
N PHE A 80 -8.38 11.37 7.16
CA PHE A 80 -9.18 10.16 7.27
C PHE A 80 -10.29 10.25 8.33
N GLY A 81 -10.34 11.34 9.10
CA GLY A 81 -11.36 11.56 10.13
C GLY A 81 -11.15 10.74 11.39
N LEU A 82 -9.96 10.18 11.63
CA LEU A 82 -9.69 9.30 12.78
C LEU A 82 -9.38 10.08 14.06
N VAL A 83 -8.80 11.28 13.90
CA VAL A 83 -8.41 12.14 15.02
C VAL A 83 -8.75 13.60 14.76
N GLU A 84 -8.96 14.33 15.84
CA GLU A 84 -8.97 15.79 15.86
C GLU A 84 -7.75 16.31 16.61
N VAL A 85 -7.31 17.53 16.25
CA VAL A 85 -6.20 18.20 16.93
C VAL A 85 -6.66 19.56 17.42
N GLN A 86 -6.68 19.75 18.73
CA GLN A 86 -7.10 20.99 19.36
C GLN A 86 -6.05 21.43 20.40
N ARG A 87 -5.53 22.65 20.26
CA ARG A 87 -4.55 23.24 21.20
C ARG A 87 -3.32 22.34 21.50
N GLY A 88 -2.87 21.56 20.52
CA GLY A 88 -1.72 20.65 20.67
C GLY A 88 -2.06 19.26 21.20
N GLU A 89 -3.31 19.02 21.58
CA GLU A 89 -3.83 17.72 21.95
C GLU A 89 -4.42 17.00 20.74
N VAL A 90 -4.20 15.70 20.67
CA VAL A 90 -4.75 14.78 19.66
C VAL A 90 -5.79 13.90 20.34
N GLU A 91 -6.99 13.85 19.78
CA GLU A 91 -8.13 13.14 20.34
C GLU A 91 -8.77 12.23 19.27
N LEU A 92 -9.13 11.01 19.66
CA LEU A 92 -9.88 10.08 18.79
C LEU A 92 -11.27 10.62 18.51
N THR A 93 -11.67 10.58 17.23
CA THR A 93 -13.07 10.80 16.85
C THR A 93 -13.90 9.54 17.10
N GLN A 94 -15.23 9.63 16.94
CA GLN A 94 -16.10 8.44 16.95
C GLN A 94 -15.69 7.43 15.86
N LEU A 95 -15.27 7.92 14.68
CA LEU A 95 -14.77 7.08 13.61
C LEU A 95 -13.43 6.41 13.99
N GLY A 96 -12.53 7.15 14.64
CA GLY A 96 -11.28 6.62 15.17
C GLY A 96 -11.46 5.58 16.28
N GLN A 97 -12.51 5.69 17.11
CA GLN A 97 -12.84 4.65 18.09
C GLN A 97 -13.36 3.38 17.41
N ARG A 98 -14.22 3.53 16.40
CA ARG A 98 -14.75 2.38 15.63
C ARG A 98 -13.67 1.68 14.79
N ILE A 99 -12.64 2.40 14.32
CA ILE A 99 -11.59 1.78 13.49
C ILE A 99 -10.65 0.87 14.29
N VAL A 100 -10.55 1.06 15.61
CA VAL A 100 -9.71 0.23 16.49
C VAL A 100 -10.50 -0.90 17.16
N ASP A 101 -11.82 -0.92 17.01
CA ASP A 101 -12.68 -2.01 17.47
C ASP A 101 -12.83 -3.06 16.35
N PRO A 102 -12.36 -4.31 16.54
CA PRO A 102 -12.42 -5.36 15.53
C PRO A 102 -13.83 -5.61 14.97
N SER A 103 -14.87 -5.41 15.79
CA SER A 103 -16.26 -5.64 15.38
C SER A 103 -16.77 -4.58 14.40
N THR A 104 -16.17 -3.38 14.40
CA THR A 104 -16.58 -2.26 13.53
C THR A 104 -15.49 -1.78 12.57
N GLU A 105 -14.28 -2.33 12.67
CA GLU A 105 -13.08 -1.91 11.95
C GLU A 105 -13.29 -1.84 10.44
N LEU A 106 -13.88 -2.89 9.86
CA LEU A 106 -14.13 -2.95 8.42
C LEU A 106 -15.02 -1.80 7.92
N ALA A 107 -16.16 -1.59 8.58
CA ALA A 107 -17.08 -0.52 8.23
C ALA A 107 -16.43 0.86 8.43
N ALA A 108 -15.67 1.01 9.51
CA ALA A 108 -14.94 2.23 9.83
C ALA A 108 -13.82 2.54 8.83
N ARG A 109 -13.07 1.54 8.36
CA ARG A 109 -12.06 1.71 7.29
C ARG A 109 -12.70 2.23 6.00
N ALA A 110 -13.85 1.68 5.61
CA ALA A 110 -14.56 2.13 4.42
C ALA A 110 -15.08 3.56 4.54
N GLU A 111 -15.60 3.92 5.72
CA GLU A 111 -16.05 5.27 6.05
C GLU A 111 -14.87 6.27 6.08
N ALA A 112 -13.74 5.90 6.70
CA ALA A 112 -12.52 6.69 6.74
C ALA A 112 -11.95 6.94 5.35
N PHE A 113 -11.93 5.93 4.47
CA PHE A 113 -11.49 6.13 3.09
C PHE A 113 -12.33 7.19 2.36
N LEU A 114 -13.65 7.16 2.53
CA LEU A 114 -14.57 8.12 1.90
C LEU A 114 -14.67 9.45 2.64
N SER A 115 -14.00 9.65 3.77
CA SER A 115 -13.94 10.96 4.45
C SER A 115 -13.00 11.94 3.72
N VAL A 116 -11.99 11.41 3.04
CA VAL A 116 -11.04 12.17 2.22
C VAL A 116 -11.74 12.74 0.97
N PRO A 117 -11.74 14.07 0.74
CA PRO A 117 -12.44 14.69 -0.38
C PRO A 117 -12.05 14.12 -1.75
N LEU A 118 -10.74 14.01 -2.03
CA LEU A 118 -10.26 13.44 -3.29
C LEU A 118 -10.76 12.01 -3.52
N TYR A 119 -10.80 11.18 -2.48
CA TYR A 119 -11.12 9.77 -2.60
C TYR A 119 -12.61 9.56 -2.86
N ARG A 120 -13.45 10.37 -2.19
CA ARG A 120 -14.89 10.43 -2.45
C ARG A 120 -15.20 10.79 -3.91
N GLU A 121 -14.58 11.85 -4.42
CA GLU A 121 -14.76 12.30 -5.81
C GLU A 121 -14.34 11.24 -6.84
N ILE A 122 -13.20 10.58 -6.61
CA ILE A 122 -12.76 9.47 -7.46
C ILE A 122 -13.74 8.30 -7.37
N HIS A 123 -14.23 7.96 -6.18
CA HIS A 123 -15.20 6.89 -6.01
C HIS A 123 -16.51 7.18 -6.74
N GLU A 124 -17.08 8.38 -6.58
CA GLU A 124 -18.30 8.78 -7.27
C GLU A 124 -18.13 8.79 -8.80
N ARG A 125 -16.99 9.27 -9.29
CA ARG A 125 -16.69 9.32 -10.73
C ARG A 125 -16.61 7.93 -11.39
N TYR A 126 -16.10 6.93 -10.67
CA TYR A 126 -15.88 5.58 -11.18
C TYR A 126 -16.81 4.52 -10.58
N GLN A 127 -17.86 4.93 -9.85
CA GLN A 127 -18.83 4.00 -9.30
C GLN A 127 -19.51 3.21 -10.43
N GLY A 128 -19.46 1.88 -10.34
CA GLY A 128 -19.99 0.97 -11.36
C GLY A 128 -19.17 0.93 -12.66
N ARG A 129 -17.98 1.54 -12.69
CA ARG A 129 -17.05 1.55 -13.83
C ARG A 129 -15.70 0.98 -13.41
N LEU A 130 -14.87 0.66 -14.40
CA LEU A 130 -13.48 0.29 -14.14
C LEU A 130 -12.66 1.57 -13.86
N LEU A 131 -11.77 1.48 -12.87
CA LEU A 131 -10.72 2.48 -12.69
C LEU A 131 -9.79 2.44 -13.90
N PRO A 132 -9.34 3.61 -14.39
CA PRO A 132 -8.31 3.67 -15.40
C PRO A 132 -6.97 3.18 -14.84
N GLU A 133 -6.07 2.80 -15.76
CA GLU A 133 -4.68 2.51 -15.44
C GLU A 133 -3.98 3.73 -14.81
N ALA A 134 -2.83 3.51 -14.17
CA ALA A 134 -2.15 4.49 -13.31
C ALA A 134 -2.07 5.91 -13.89
N GLY A 135 -1.62 6.06 -15.14
CA GLY A 135 -1.51 7.38 -15.79
C GLY A 135 -2.86 8.07 -16.02
N GLY A 136 -3.92 7.29 -16.30
CA GLY A 136 -5.28 7.82 -16.43
C GLY A 136 -5.86 8.26 -15.08
N LEU A 137 -5.60 7.47 -14.02
CA LEU A 137 -6.02 7.82 -12.66
C LEU A 137 -5.32 9.09 -12.16
N GLU A 138 -4.02 9.23 -12.42
CA GLU A 138 -3.25 10.43 -12.13
C GLU A 138 -3.79 11.68 -12.84
N ASN A 139 -4.17 11.55 -14.12
CA ASN A 139 -4.77 12.65 -14.87
C ASN A 139 -6.17 13.01 -14.33
N ALA A 140 -6.94 12.02 -13.90
CA ALA A 140 -8.23 12.25 -13.22
C ALA A 140 -8.06 12.95 -11.86
N MET A 141 -7.03 12.60 -11.10
CA MET A 141 -6.70 13.29 -9.84
C MET A 141 -6.21 14.72 -10.08
N ALA A 142 -5.40 14.93 -11.12
CA ALA A 142 -4.96 16.27 -11.51
C ALA A 142 -6.14 17.17 -11.91
N SER A 143 -7.12 16.65 -12.66
CA SER A 143 -8.33 17.39 -13.02
C SER A 143 -9.25 17.70 -11.83
N LEU A 144 -9.14 16.92 -10.75
CA LEU A 144 -9.82 17.18 -9.47
C LEU A 144 -9.07 18.20 -8.58
N GLY A 145 -7.91 18.69 -9.00
CA GLY A 145 -7.16 19.71 -8.26
C GLY A 145 -5.91 19.22 -7.56
N VAL A 146 -5.46 17.98 -7.80
CA VAL A 146 -4.14 17.53 -7.33
C VAL A 146 -3.05 18.18 -8.18
N SER A 147 -2.03 18.74 -7.54
CA SER A 147 -0.86 19.31 -8.21
C SER A 147 -0.18 18.27 -9.11
N PRO A 148 0.25 18.62 -10.34
CA PRO A 148 0.93 17.69 -11.25
C PRO A 148 2.16 17.02 -10.63
N LYS A 149 2.86 17.70 -9.71
CA LYS A 149 4.03 17.16 -8.99
C LYS A 149 3.67 16.13 -7.91
N GLN A 150 2.40 15.99 -7.59
CA GLN A 150 1.90 15.19 -6.46
C GLN A 150 0.94 14.08 -6.88
N LYS A 151 0.52 14.03 -8.16
CA LYS A 151 -0.45 13.04 -8.66
C LYS A 151 -0.04 11.59 -8.44
N ASP A 152 1.25 11.26 -8.62
CA ASP A 152 1.76 9.91 -8.36
C ASP A 152 1.66 9.54 -6.87
N LYS A 153 2.06 10.44 -5.97
CA LYS A 153 1.91 10.22 -4.52
C LYS A 153 0.45 10.09 -4.10
N ALA A 154 -0.42 10.93 -4.67
CA ALA A 154 -1.86 10.86 -4.42
C ALA A 154 -2.44 9.52 -4.88
N ARG A 155 -2.04 9.04 -6.07
CA ARG A 155 -2.42 7.73 -6.61
C ARG A 155 -1.97 6.59 -5.69
N GLN A 156 -0.69 6.57 -5.31
CA GLN A 156 -0.15 5.52 -4.44
C GLN A 156 -0.85 5.48 -3.08
N ALA A 157 -1.06 6.64 -2.45
CA ALA A 157 -1.77 6.73 -1.18
C ALA A 157 -3.24 6.28 -1.32
N PHE A 158 -3.91 6.67 -2.41
CA PHE A 158 -5.28 6.25 -2.73
C PHE A 158 -5.38 4.74 -2.90
N GLU A 159 -4.54 4.13 -3.75
CA GLU A 159 -4.60 2.70 -4.04
C GLU A 159 -4.34 1.86 -2.78
N ARG A 160 -3.32 2.22 -1.99
CA ARG A 160 -3.04 1.57 -0.70
C ARG A 160 -4.21 1.70 0.26
N SER A 161 -4.77 2.90 0.40
CA SER A 161 -5.89 3.16 1.31
C SER A 161 -7.18 2.46 0.85
N ALA A 162 -7.44 2.41 -0.46
CA ALA A 162 -8.58 1.71 -1.03
C ALA A 162 -8.48 0.19 -0.80
N LEU A 163 -7.28 -0.37 -0.96
CA LEU A 163 -7.00 -1.77 -0.65
C LEU A 163 -7.23 -2.05 0.84
N GLN A 164 -6.65 -1.23 1.72
CA GLN A 164 -6.80 -1.34 3.17
C GLN A 164 -8.27 -1.21 3.61
N ALA A 165 -9.05 -0.39 2.90
CA ALA A 165 -10.47 -0.21 3.14
C ALA A 165 -11.38 -1.22 2.43
N GLY A 166 -10.83 -2.24 1.76
CA GLY A 166 -11.60 -3.32 1.15
C GLY A 166 -12.30 -2.97 -0.18
N PHE A 167 -11.97 -1.83 -0.80
CA PHE A 167 -12.67 -1.39 -2.02
C PHE A 167 -12.35 -2.23 -3.27
N PHE A 168 -11.27 -3.03 -3.25
CA PHE A 168 -10.84 -3.86 -4.38
C PHE A 168 -11.22 -5.34 -4.28
N ALA A 169 -12.15 -5.69 -3.39
CA ALA A 169 -12.61 -7.08 -3.22
C ALA A 169 -13.15 -7.71 -4.52
N HIS A 170 -13.73 -6.91 -5.42
CA HIS A 170 -14.31 -7.36 -6.69
C HIS A 170 -13.34 -7.27 -7.89
N GLY A 171 -12.05 -7.06 -7.62
CA GLY A 171 -11.00 -6.94 -8.61
C GLY A 171 -10.21 -5.62 -8.49
N LYS A 172 -8.95 -5.65 -8.92
CA LYS A 172 -7.98 -4.55 -8.77
C LYS A 172 -8.43 -3.22 -9.40
N ASN A 173 -9.30 -3.27 -10.42
CA ASN A 173 -9.77 -2.10 -11.15
C ASN A 173 -11.25 -1.78 -10.84
N LYS A 174 -11.88 -2.42 -9.85
CA LYS A 174 -13.26 -2.13 -9.45
C LYS A 174 -13.25 -1.53 -8.06
N LEU A 175 -13.63 -0.26 -7.96
CA LEU A 175 -13.71 0.44 -6.68
C LEU A 175 -15.13 0.31 -6.12
N VAL A 176 -15.38 -0.73 -5.33
CA VAL A 176 -16.71 -1.08 -4.80
C VAL A 176 -16.68 -0.98 -3.28
N ARG A 177 -17.59 -0.18 -2.69
CA ARG A 177 -17.69 -0.08 -1.24
C ARG A 177 -17.95 -1.47 -0.63
N PRO A 178 -17.16 -1.91 0.37
CA PRO A 178 -17.39 -3.20 1.01
C PRO A 178 -18.74 -3.20 1.74
N HIS A 179 -19.46 -4.32 1.65
CA HIS A 179 -20.68 -4.55 2.42
C HIS A 179 -20.33 -5.45 3.63
N VAL A 180 -20.69 -5.01 4.83
CA VAL A 180 -20.29 -5.66 6.10
C VAL A 180 -20.77 -7.11 6.18
N GLN A 181 -21.94 -7.44 5.62
CA GLN A 181 -22.44 -8.82 5.55
C GLN A 181 -21.64 -9.67 4.55
N HIS A 182 -21.22 -9.10 3.42
CA HIS A 182 -20.59 -9.87 2.35
C HIS A 182 -19.17 -10.31 2.70
N LEU A 183 -18.47 -9.61 3.61
CA LEU A 183 -17.14 -10.02 4.06
C LEU A 183 -17.18 -11.13 5.11
N ASN A 184 -18.21 -11.19 5.96
CA ASN A 184 -18.45 -12.40 6.77
C ASN A 184 -18.80 -13.58 5.86
N GLU A 185 -19.62 -13.40 4.83
CA GLU A 185 -19.94 -14.45 3.86
C GLU A 185 -18.72 -14.91 3.05
N LEU A 186 -17.83 -14.01 2.63
CA LEU A 186 -16.60 -14.36 1.91
C LEU A 186 -15.59 -15.06 2.84
N ASN A 187 -15.48 -14.62 4.09
CA ASN A 187 -14.60 -15.24 5.09
C ASN A 187 -15.15 -16.61 5.54
N GLU A 188 -16.48 -16.75 5.66
CA GLU A 188 -17.15 -18.02 5.95
C GLU A 188 -17.18 -18.97 4.75
N ARG A 189 -17.19 -18.47 3.51
CA ARG A 189 -17.03 -19.29 2.30
C ARG A 189 -15.61 -19.82 2.17
N THR A 190 -14.60 -18.99 2.39
CA THR A 190 -13.21 -19.50 2.43
C THR A 190 -13.00 -20.55 3.52
N VAL A 191 -13.65 -20.41 4.69
CA VAL A 191 -13.55 -21.40 5.77
C VAL A 191 -14.36 -22.67 5.49
N ARG A 192 -15.53 -22.57 4.83
CA ARG A 192 -16.36 -23.73 4.47
C ARG A 192 -15.80 -24.51 3.28
N ASP A 193 -15.24 -23.82 2.29
CA ASP A 193 -14.64 -24.45 1.11
C ASP A 193 -13.37 -25.25 1.50
N ASP A 194 -12.66 -24.84 2.56
CA ASP A 194 -11.52 -25.58 3.13
C ASP A 194 -11.93 -26.82 3.97
N GLU A 195 -13.16 -26.87 4.49
CA GLU A 195 -13.67 -27.98 5.32
C GLU A 195 -14.46 -29.04 4.51
N GLU A 196 -15.08 -28.68 3.38
CA GLU A 196 -15.88 -29.59 2.56
C GLU A 196 -15.08 -30.34 1.44
N GLU A 197 -13.86 -29.91 1.08
CA GLU A 197 -13.04 -30.61 0.06
C GLU A 197 -12.23 -31.82 0.60
N ALA A 198 -12.35 -32.18 1.88
CA ALA A 198 -11.59 -33.30 2.46
C ALA A 198 -12.27 -34.68 2.33
N THR A 199 -13.45 -34.80 1.72
CA THR A 199 -14.09 -36.10 1.48
C THR A 199 -14.87 -36.14 0.16
N SER A 200 -14.23 -36.60 -0.92
CA SER A 200 -14.75 -37.60 -1.88
C SER A 200 -13.90 -37.61 -3.15
N GLU A 201 -13.06 -38.63 -3.30
CA GLU A 201 -12.53 -39.03 -4.61
C GLU A 201 -13.65 -39.65 -5.45
N SER A 202 -13.86 -39.19 -6.68
CA SER A 202 -13.81 -40.02 -7.91
C SER A 202 -14.23 -39.23 -9.17
N ASP A 203 -13.28 -39.17 -10.11
CA ASP A 203 -13.42 -39.42 -11.55
C ASP A 203 -14.47 -38.62 -12.36
N GLU A 204 -14.05 -37.52 -13.02
CA GLU A 204 -14.33 -37.32 -14.45
C GLU A 204 -13.50 -36.20 -15.08
N LEU A 205 -12.99 -36.48 -16.29
CA LEU A 205 -12.12 -35.67 -17.13
C LEU A 205 -12.84 -34.42 -17.69
N VAL A 206 -12.39 -33.20 -17.33
CA VAL A 206 -12.65 -32.00 -18.15
C VAL A 206 -11.40 -31.10 -18.21
N GLN A 207 -11.05 -30.72 -19.43
CA GLN A 207 -9.82 -30.05 -19.88
C GLN A 207 -9.67 -28.61 -19.33
N PRO A 208 -8.44 -28.11 -19.05
CA PRO A 208 -8.24 -26.74 -18.61
C PRO A 208 -8.14 -25.75 -19.79
N ALA A 209 -8.93 -24.68 -19.75
CA ALA A 209 -8.72 -23.46 -20.54
C ALA A 209 -7.94 -22.41 -19.71
N PRO A 210 -7.19 -21.49 -20.34
CA PRO A 210 -6.02 -20.86 -19.73
C PRO A 210 -6.37 -19.63 -18.91
N VAL A 211 -5.86 -19.55 -17.67
CA VAL A 211 -5.88 -18.33 -16.84
C VAL A 211 -4.49 -17.72 -16.80
N SER A 212 -4.37 -16.53 -17.39
CA SER A 212 -3.17 -15.69 -17.36
C SER A 212 -2.95 -15.13 -15.95
N SER A 213 -1.94 -15.67 -15.28
CA SER A 213 -1.00 -15.06 -14.34
C SER A 213 -1.33 -13.67 -13.74
N LYS A 214 -1.69 -13.69 -12.45
CA LYS A 214 -1.42 -12.58 -11.51
C LYS A 214 -0.28 -12.99 -10.60
N ALA A 215 0.75 -12.15 -10.54
CA ALA A 215 1.77 -12.18 -9.49
C ALA A 215 1.61 -10.96 -8.56
N SER A 216 2.14 -11.13 -7.35
CA SER A 216 2.29 -10.17 -6.25
C SER A 216 1.18 -10.20 -5.19
N GLY A 217 1.33 -11.16 -4.29
CA GLY A 217 0.95 -11.04 -2.88
C GLY A 217 2.12 -11.50 -2.01
N GLY A 218 2.14 -11.04 -0.76
CA GLY A 218 3.14 -11.43 0.23
C GLY A 218 3.18 -12.94 0.48
N ILE A 219 3.98 -13.37 1.45
CA ILE A 219 4.22 -14.78 1.79
C ILE A 219 2.95 -15.62 2.02
N GLU A 220 1.80 -14.96 2.23
CA GLU A 220 0.45 -15.55 2.38
C GLU A 220 -0.28 -15.84 1.06
N GLN A 221 0.22 -15.36 -0.08
CA GLN A 221 -0.28 -15.68 -1.44
C GLN A 221 0.75 -16.45 -2.27
N LEU A 222 1.85 -16.88 -1.67
CA LEU A 222 2.82 -17.74 -2.34
C LEU A 222 2.32 -19.19 -2.35
N HIS A 223 2.64 -19.93 -3.40
CA HIS A 223 2.35 -21.37 -3.47
C HIS A 223 2.87 -22.08 -2.20
N PRO A 224 2.14 -23.03 -1.58
CA PRO A 224 2.52 -23.64 -0.30
C PRO A 224 3.95 -24.18 -0.26
N PHE A 225 4.44 -24.77 -1.36
CA PHE A 225 5.85 -25.20 -1.45
C PHE A 225 6.86 -24.05 -1.42
N VAL A 226 6.54 -22.89 -2.01
CA VAL A 226 7.39 -21.69 -1.96
C VAL A 226 7.37 -21.10 -0.55
N GLN A 227 6.20 -21.06 0.09
CA GLN A 227 6.07 -20.62 1.48
C GLN A 227 6.87 -21.53 2.42
N GLY A 228 6.71 -22.85 2.31
CA GLY A 228 7.46 -23.84 3.09
C GLY A 228 8.97 -23.74 2.84
N LEU A 229 9.39 -23.56 1.58
CA LEU A 229 10.81 -23.34 1.25
C LEU A 229 11.37 -22.10 1.96
N LEU A 230 10.65 -20.98 1.98
CA LEU A 230 11.08 -19.75 2.66
C LEU A 230 11.12 -19.92 4.19
N GLN A 231 10.22 -20.70 4.78
CA GLN A 231 10.23 -21.02 6.21
C GLN A 231 11.45 -21.84 6.64
N THR A 232 12.10 -22.55 5.71
CA THR A 232 13.33 -23.31 6.00
C THR A 232 14.61 -22.47 5.97
N LEU A 233 14.52 -21.18 5.61
CA LEU A 233 15.69 -20.29 5.64
C LEU A 233 16.14 -20.07 7.09
N PRO A 234 17.44 -20.25 7.38
CA PRO A 234 17.97 -19.94 8.70
C PRO A 234 18.01 -18.41 8.90
N SER A 235 17.98 -17.96 10.17
CA SER A 235 18.00 -16.52 10.49
C SER A 235 19.18 -15.81 9.83
N PRO A 236 19.03 -14.54 9.38
CA PRO A 236 20.14 -13.74 8.90
C PRO A 236 21.31 -13.76 9.90
N GLU A 237 22.54 -13.76 9.40
CA GLU A 237 23.79 -13.83 10.21
C GLU A 237 24.06 -15.17 10.92
N SER A 238 23.27 -16.23 10.70
CA SER A 238 23.55 -17.56 11.24
C SER A 238 24.49 -18.39 10.35
N GLN A 239 25.25 -19.31 10.97
CA GLN A 239 26.16 -20.19 10.24
C GLN A 239 25.39 -21.22 9.41
N TRP A 240 25.48 -21.11 8.09
CA TRP A 240 24.82 -22.02 7.15
C TRP A 240 25.86 -22.75 6.29
N PRO A 241 26.10 -24.06 6.52
CA PRO A 241 27.09 -24.85 5.75
C PRO A 241 26.81 -24.86 4.25
N LEU A 242 27.88 -24.86 3.44
CA LEU A 242 27.79 -24.76 1.97
C LEU A 242 26.99 -25.90 1.34
N GLU A 243 27.18 -27.14 1.81
CA GLU A 243 26.40 -28.30 1.35
C GLU A 243 24.89 -28.14 1.60
N LYS A 244 24.50 -27.51 2.71
CA LYS A 244 23.09 -27.26 3.04
C LYS A 244 22.50 -26.15 2.16
N ARG A 245 23.30 -25.15 1.77
CA ARG A 245 22.90 -24.12 0.80
C ARG A 245 22.61 -24.74 -0.55
N VAL A 246 23.48 -25.63 -1.02
CA VAL A 246 23.29 -26.33 -2.29
C VAL A 246 22.06 -27.21 -2.29
N LYS A 247 21.86 -28.02 -1.24
CA LYS A 247 20.65 -28.83 -1.10
C LYS A 247 19.39 -27.97 -1.13
N TRP A 248 19.39 -26.85 -0.40
CA TRP A 248 18.27 -25.92 -0.38
C TRP A 248 17.97 -25.32 -1.76
N LEU A 249 19.00 -24.88 -2.49
CA LEU A 249 18.87 -24.33 -3.84
C LEU A 249 18.41 -25.40 -4.86
N GLN A 250 18.86 -26.64 -4.73
CA GLN A 250 18.37 -27.76 -5.55
C GLN A 250 16.89 -28.04 -5.28
N THR A 251 16.47 -28.03 -4.02
CA THR A 251 15.05 -28.15 -3.64
C THR A 251 14.23 -27.00 -4.21
N ALA A 252 14.75 -25.77 -4.15
CA ALA A 252 14.11 -24.60 -4.75
C ALA A 252 13.91 -24.76 -6.27
N ALA A 253 14.94 -25.20 -6.99
CA ALA A 253 14.87 -25.45 -8.43
C ALA A 253 13.80 -26.51 -8.77
N ASN A 254 13.75 -27.62 -8.03
CA ASN A 254 12.74 -28.66 -8.23
C ASN A 254 11.31 -28.16 -7.97
N ILE A 255 11.12 -27.37 -6.90
CA ILE A 255 9.83 -26.76 -6.57
C ILE A 255 9.39 -25.81 -7.70
N PHE A 256 10.30 -25.03 -8.28
CA PHE A 256 9.97 -24.15 -9.40
C PHE A 256 9.65 -24.91 -10.68
N SER A 257 10.39 -25.97 -11.02
CA SER A 257 10.05 -26.84 -12.15
C SER A 257 8.69 -27.52 -11.99
N LEU A 258 8.24 -27.78 -10.76
CA LEU A 258 6.93 -28.37 -10.50
C LEU A 258 5.79 -27.36 -10.66
N ILE A 259 5.99 -26.11 -10.22
CA ILE A 259 4.93 -25.08 -10.17
C ILE A 259 4.83 -24.30 -11.48
N TYR A 260 5.96 -24.07 -12.15
CA TYR A 260 6.04 -23.26 -13.36
C TYR A 260 6.39 -24.16 -14.53
N PRO A 261 5.39 -24.62 -15.32
CA PRO A 261 5.66 -25.44 -16.48
C PRO A 261 6.49 -24.65 -17.49
N ASP A 262 7.60 -25.24 -17.92
CA ASP A 262 8.50 -24.69 -18.92
C ASP A 262 8.20 -25.34 -20.29
N ASP A 263 8.22 -24.56 -21.37
CA ASP A 263 8.07 -25.07 -22.74
C ASP A 263 9.39 -25.54 -23.35
N GLY A 264 10.50 -25.41 -22.59
CA GLY A 264 11.85 -25.79 -22.97
C GLY A 264 12.46 -26.92 -22.13
N SER A 265 13.39 -27.67 -22.73
CA SER A 265 14.13 -28.78 -22.12
C SER A 265 15.31 -28.35 -21.23
N ALA A 266 15.23 -27.18 -20.58
CA ALA A 266 16.31 -26.66 -19.76
C ALA A 266 16.21 -27.18 -18.33
N SER A 267 17.34 -27.58 -17.73
CA SER A 267 17.41 -28.00 -16.33
C SER A 267 18.46 -27.20 -15.57
N ILE A 268 18.11 -26.75 -14.37
CA ILE A 268 19.03 -26.03 -13.47
C ILE A 268 19.81 -27.07 -12.66
N ARG A 269 21.14 -27.06 -12.79
CA ARG A 269 22.04 -27.86 -11.94
C ARG A 269 22.82 -26.93 -11.02
N VAL A 270 22.76 -27.21 -9.73
CA VAL A 270 23.57 -26.52 -8.71
C VAL A 270 24.67 -27.48 -8.26
N THR A 271 25.93 -27.14 -8.56
CA THR A 271 27.12 -27.91 -8.19
C THR A 271 28.00 -27.10 -7.24
N LEU A 272 28.82 -27.81 -6.47
CA LEU A 272 29.95 -27.24 -5.77
C LEU A 272 31.18 -27.47 -6.63
N ASP A 273 31.83 -26.39 -7.02
CA ASP A 273 33.17 -26.47 -7.60
C ASP A 273 34.17 -26.47 -6.44
N GLU A 274 35.10 -27.43 -6.45
CA GLU A 274 36.18 -27.56 -5.45
C GLU A 274 37.21 -26.42 -5.55
#